data_AF-A0A5P9P5D0-F1
#
_entry.id   AF-A0A5P9P5D0-F1
#
_cell.length_a   1.000
_cell.length_b   1.000
_cell.length_c   1.000
_cell.angle_alpha   90.00
_cell.angle_beta   90.00
_cell.angle_gamma   90.00
#
_symmetry.space_group_name_H-M   'P 1'
#
loop_
_entity.id
_entity.type
_entity.pdbx_description
1 polymer ?
#
loop_
_entity_poly.entity_id
_entity_poly.type
_entity_poly.pdbx_seq_one_letter_code
_entity_poly.pdbx_strand_id
1 'polypeptide(L)'
;MSRKPARWMCTLDERILEHLSEDPWSTPKYMSRAIKLTASRGRVEERCLMLSQVGLIAPIFNDSNMYEITGEGEEYLDGELDAENRPRPSPRARQDR
;
A
#
# COMPACT_ATOMS: atom_id res chain seq x y z
N MET A 1 2.66 -1.48 -19.07
CA MET A 1 3.92 -0.74 -19.32
C MET A 1 4.91 -1.04 -18.19
N SER A 2 6.01 -0.29 -18.01
CA SER A 2 6.80 -0.40 -16.77
C SER A 2 6.15 0.43 -15.66
N ARG A 3 6.10 -0.11 -14.44
CA ARG A 3 5.69 0.64 -13.24
C ARG A 3 6.65 1.80 -12.98
N LYS A 4 6.15 2.85 -12.35
CA LYS A 4 6.85 4.11 -12.09
C LYS A 4 6.89 4.38 -10.58
N PRO A 5 7.75 3.65 -9.83
CA PRO A 5 7.82 3.78 -8.37
C PRO A 5 8.41 5.13 -7.95
N ALA A 6 7.87 5.68 -6.87
CA ALA A 6 8.45 6.86 -6.24
C ALA A 6 9.71 6.51 -5.45
N ARG A 7 10.59 7.47 -5.22
CA ARG A 7 11.83 7.31 -4.43
C ARG A 7 11.62 6.85 -2.99
N TRP A 8 10.43 7.06 -2.43
CA TRP A 8 10.07 6.65 -1.07
C TRP A 8 9.52 5.21 -1.01
N MET A 9 9.20 4.60 -2.16
CA MET A 9 8.71 3.23 -2.26
C MET A 9 9.86 2.22 -2.13
N CYS A 10 9.49 1.02 -1.71
CA CYS A 10 10.35 -0.15 -1.64
C CYS A 10 9.61 -1.34 -2.24
N THR A 11 10.33 -2.44 -2.50
CA THR A 11 9.76 -3.67 -3.07
C THR A 11 8.56 -4.20 -2.29
N LEU A 12 8.51 -3.98 -0.97
CA LEU A 12 7.38 -4.41 -0.14
C LEU A 12 6.07 -3.70 -0.53
N ASP A 13 6.12 -2.45 -0.97
CA ASP A 13 4.92 -1.72 -1.37
C ASP A 13 4.26 -2.33 -2.60
N GLU A 14 5.08 -2.69 -3.58
CA GLU A 14 4.58 -3.35 -4.78
C GLU A 14 3.98 -4.71 -4.45
N ARG A 15 4.59 -5.47 -3.53
CA ARG A 15 4.01 -6.74 -3.08
C ARG A 15 2.69 -6.56 -2.32
N ILE A 16 2.54 -5.46 -1.57
CA ILE A 16 1.27 -5.13 -0.90
C ILE A 16 0.20 -4.82 -1.94
N LEU A 17 0.51 -3.98 -2.93
CA LEU A 17 -0.44 -3.64 -4.00
C LEU A 17 -0.85 -4.86 -4.81
N GLU A 18 0.10 -5.69 -5.22
CA GLU A 18 -0.21 -6.94 -5.91
C GLU A 18 -1.04 -7.90 -5.05
N HIS A 19 -0.71 -8.06 -3.77
CA HIS A 19 -1.51 -8.87 -2.85
C HIS A 19 -2.95 -8.37 -2.82
N LEU A 20 -3.17 -7.06 -2.70
CA LEU A 20 -4.50 -6.47 -2.62
C LEU A 20 -5.27 -6.49 -3.95
N SER A 21 -4.57 -6.52 -5.08
CA SER A 21 -5.17 -6.74 -6.40
C SER A 21 -5.67 -8.18 -6.59
N GLU A 22 -4.94 -9.16 -6.04
CA GLU A 22 -5.34 -10.58 -6.07
C GLU A 22 -6.36 -10.96 -4.98
N ASP A 23 -6.23 -10.38 -3.79
CA ASP A 23 -7.04 -10.63 -2.60
C ASP A 23 -7.63 -9.29 -2.11
N PRO A 24 -8.86 -8.95 -2.54
CA PRO A 24 -9.41 -7.60 -2.48
C PRO A 24 -9.39 -6.96 -1.09
N TRP A 25 -9.43 -7.76 -0.02
CA TRP A 25 -9.46 -7.27 1.35
C TRP A 25 -8.48 -8.02 2.24
N SER A 26 -7.45 -7.32 2.70
CA SER A 26 -6.40 -7.95 3.50
C SER A 26 -5.95 -7.09 4.68
N THR A 27 -5.51 -7.76 5.73
CA THR A 27 -4.96 -7.11 6.93
C THR A 27 -3.43 -7.16 6.90
N PRO A 28 -2.71 -6.19 7.51
CA PRO A 28 -1.25 -6.25 7.62
C PRO A 28 -0.72 -7.54 8.25
N LYS A 29 -1.49 -8.13 9.19
CA LYS A 29 -1.19 -9.43 9.79
C LYS A 29 -1.18 -10.55 8.75
N TYR A 30 -2.18 -10.59 7.88
CA TYR A 30 -2.28 -11.61 6.83
C TYR A 30 -1.24 -11.37 5.73
N MET A 31 -1.12 -10.14 5.24
CA MET A 31 -0.09 -9.74 4.26
C MET A 31 1.33 -10.10 4.72
N SER A 32 1.68 -9.85 5.98
CA SER A 32 3.02 -10.20 6.52
C SER A 32 3.35 -11.70 6.48
N ARG A 33 2.33 -12.57 6.36
CA ARG A 33 2.50 -14.02 6.25
C ARG A 33 2.45 -14.51 4.80
N ALA A 34 1.63 -13.85 3.98
CA ALA A 34 1.41 -14.21 2.58
C ALA A 34 2.56 -13.72 1.68
N ILE A 35 3.04 -12.49 1.91
CA ILE A 35 4.11 -11.89 1.13
C ILE A 35 5.42 -12.62 1.44
N LYS A 36 6.07 -13.20 0.43
CA LYS A 36 7.33 -13.96 0.53
C LYS A 36 8.58 -13.08 0.77
N LEU A 37 8.40 -11.88 1.30
CA LEU A 37 9.45 -11.03 1.83
C LEU A 37 9.37 -11.18 3.35
N THR A 38 10.49 -11.46 4.02
CA THR A 38 10.59 -11.58 5.48
C THR A 38 10.37 -10.24 6.19
N ALA A 39 9.21 -9.61 6.00
CA ALA A 39 8.80 -8.35 6.59
C ALA A 39 8.01 -8.61 7.87
N SER A 40 8.32 -7.86 8.93
CA SER A 40 7.53 -7.92 10.15
C SER A 40 6.14 -7.30 9.94
N ARG A 41 5.16 -7.71 10.74
CA ARG A 41 3.81 -7.11 10.74
C ARG A 41 3.85 -5.59 10.86
N GLY A 42 4.66 -5.06 11.78
CA GLY A 42 4.79 -3.61 12.00
C GLY A 42 5.34 -2.87 10.78
N ARG A 43 6.25 -3.49 10.02
CA ARG A 43 6.73 -2.91 8.76
C ARG A 43 5.63 -2.89 7.70
N VAL A 44 4.81 -3.95 7.60
CA VAL A 44 3.65 -3.97 6.70
C VAL A 44 2.62 -2.91 7.10
N GLU A 45 2.31 -2.77 8.39
CA GLU A 45 1.41 -1.73 8.91
C GLU A 45 1.90 -0.32 8.53
N GLU A 46 3.20 -0.05 8.70
CA GLU A 46 3.81 1.23 8.30
C GLU A 46 3.68 1.48 6.79
N ARG A 47 3.88 0.46 5.96
CA ARG A 47 3.74 0.60 4.50
C ARG A 47 2.29 0.81 4.07
N CYS A 48 1.34 0.09 4.65
CA CYS A 48 -0.08 0.31 4.39
C CYS A 48 -0.51 1.75 4.76
N LEU A 49 -0.01 2.27 5.88
CA LEU A 49 -0.25 3.67 6.26
C LEU A 49 0.32 4.64 5.21
N MET A 50 1.55 4.42 4.76
CA MET A 50 2.17 5.30 3.76
C MET A 50 1.46 5.22 2.39
N LEU A 51 1.06 4.03 1.96
CA LEU A 51 0.33 3.82 0.70
C LEU A 51 -1.06 4.44 0.74
N SER A 52 -1.74 4.40 1.89
CA SER A 52 -3.05 5.03 2.03
C SER A 52 -3.00 6.56 2.02
N GLN A 53 -1.93 7.16 2.57
CA GLN A 53 -1.73 8.62 2.49
C GLN A 53 -1.57 9.15 1.06
N VAL A 54 -1.11 8.31 0.13
CA VAL A 54 -0.96 8.70 -1.29
C VAL A 54 -2.11 8.20 -2.17
N GLY A 55 -3.11 7.54 -1.58
CA GLY A 55 -4.32 7.09 -2.28
C GLY A 55 -4.18 5.79 -3.06
N LEU A 56 -3.08 5.03 -2.91
CA LEU A 56 -2.90 3.77 -3.65
C LEU A 56 -3.64 2.58 -3.02
N ILE A 57 -3.92 2.66 -1.72
CA ILE A 57 -4.78 1.72 -0.99
C ILE A 57 -5.71 2.52 -0.07
N ALA A 58 -6.79 1.92 0.42
CA ALA A 58 -7.69 2.55 1.38
C ALA A 58 -8.14 1.56 2.47
N PRO A 59 -8.43 2.02 3.70
CA PRO A 59 -9.15 1.20 4.67
C PRO A 59 -10.60 1.02 4.21
N ILE A 60 -11.15 -0.19 4.34
CA ILE A 60 -12.51 -0.49 3.85
C ILE A 60 -13.64 0.18 4.66
N PHE A 61 -13.35 0.67 5.87
CA PHE A 61 -14.23 1.52 6.69
C PHE A 61 -13.38 2.28 7.72
N ASN A 62 -13.97 3.32 8.35
CA ASN A 62 -13.30 4.13 9.37
C ASN A 62 -12.81 3.26 10.54
N ASP A 63 -11.58 3.48 11.02
CA ASP A 63 -10.91 2.68 12.06
C ASP A 63 -10.65 1.19 11.69
N SER A 64 -10.84 0.78 10.43
CA SER A 64 -10.50 -0.57 9.97
C SER A 64 -8.99 -0.81 9.93
N ASN A 65 -8.56 -2.03 10.24
CA ASN A 65 -7.20 -2.52 9.99
C ASN A 65 -7.09 -3.33 8.68
N MET A 66 -8.16 -3.35 7.90
CA MET A 66 -8.26 -4.07 6.63
C MET A 66 -8.27 -3.07 5.49
N TYR A 67 -7.45 -3.34 4.48
CA TYR A 67 -7.20 -2.48 3.34
C TYR A 67 -7.70 -3.12 2.06
N GLU A 68 -8.04 -2.27 1.10
CA GLU A 68 -8.31 -2.59 -0.29
C GLU A 68 -7.41 -1.77 -1.21
N ILE A 69 -7.16 -2.26 -2.41
CA ILE A 69 -6.51 -1.48 -3.47
C ILE A 69 -7.51 -0.46 -4.04
N THR A 70 -7.03 0.74 -4.36
CA THR A 70 -7.85 1.76 -5.04
C THR A 70 -7.70 1.66 -6.56
N GLY A 71 -8.53 2.37 -7.31
CA GLY A 71 -8.34 2.50 -8.76
C GLY A 71 -6.98 3.09 -9.13
N GLU A 72 -6.46 4.05 -8.35
CA GLU A 72 -5.12 4.61 -8.56
C GLU A 72 -4.00 3.60 -8.24
N GLY A 73 -4.24 2.69 -7.29
CA GLY A 73 -3.36 1.55 -7.03
C GLY A 73 -3.28 0.60 -8.22
N GLU A 74 -4.41 0.31 -8.86
CA GLU A 74 -4.47 -0.52 -10.06
C GLU A 74 -3.77 0.17 -11.25
N GLU A 75 -4.05 1.47 -11.48
CA GLU A 75 -3.35 2.26 -12.51
C GLU A 75 -1.82 2.27 -12.30
N TYR A 76 -1.35 2.29 -11.05
CA TYR A 76 0.07 2.14 -10.73
C TYR A 76 0.60 0.76 -11.15
N LEU A 77 -0.14 -0.31 -10.84
CA LEU A 77 0.26 -1.68 -11.18
C LEU A 77 0.36 -1.89 -12.70
N ASP A 78 -0.52 -1.25 -13.47
CA ASP A 78 -0.54 -1.27 -14.95
C ASP A 78 0.55 -0.39 -15.60
N GLY A 79 1.13 0.54 -14.83
CA GLY A 79 2.16 1.48 -15.26
C GLY A 79 1.61 2.80 -15.83
N GLU A 80 0.32 3.05 -15.65
CA GLU A 80 -0.38 4.25 -16.10
C GLU A 80 -0.17 5.42 -15.12
N LEU A 81 0.02 5.13 -13.83
CA LEU A 81 0.27 6.14 -12.80
C LEU A 81 1.76 6.24 -12.43
N ASP A 82 2.27 7.46 -12.34
CA ASP A 82 3.60 7.79 -11.79
C ASP A 82 3.50 8.18 -10.31
N ALA A 83 4.02 7.33 -9.43
CA ALA A 83 3.93 7.53 -7.99
C ALA A 83 4.79 8.70 -7.49
N GLU A 84 5.81 9.15 -8.25
CA GLU A 84 6.65 10.30 -7.86
C GLU A 84 5.84 11.61 -7.86
N ASN A 85 4.71 11.66 -8.58
CA ASN A 85 3.80 12.82 -8.60
C ASN A 85 2.88 12.90 -7.37
N ARG A 86 2.95 11.93 -6.44
CA ARG A 86 2.15 11.92 -5.20
C ARG A 86 2.85 12.72 -4.09
N PRO A 87 2.10 13.30 -3.14
CA PRO A 87 2.68 13.90 -1.94
C PRO A 87 3.56 12.89 -1.21
N ARG A 88 4.66 13.35 -0.60
CA ARG A 88 5.54 12.46 0.15
C ARG A 88 4.84 11.97 1.43
N PRO A 89 4.61 10.65 1.59
CA PRO A 89 3.97 10.13 2.80
C PRO A 89 4.93 10.14 4.00
N SER A 90 4.35 10.03 5.19
CA SER A 90 5.05 9.96 6.47
C SER A 90 4.67 8.69 7.23
N PRO A 91 5.64 7.92 7.76
CA PRO A 91 5.37 6.73 8.58
C PRO A 91 4.76 7.08 9.94
N ARG A 92 4.69 8.37 10.29
CA ARG A 92 4.24 8.87 11.60
C ARG A 92 2.99 9.73 11.55
N ALA A 93 2.41 9.99 10.38
CA ALA A 93 1.17 10.75 10.34
C ALA A 93 0.10 9.90 11.02
N ARG A 94 -0.37 10.38 12.18
CA ARG A 94 -1.58 9.86 12.79
C ARG A 94 -2.70 10.10 11.79
N GLN A 95 -3.53 9.11 11.53
CA GLN A 95 -4.86 9.39 11.02
C GLN A 95 -5.51 10.22 12.14
N ASP A 96 -5.48 11.54 12.01
CA ASP A 96 -6.12 12.43 12.97
C ASP A 96 -7.59 12.04 13.01
N ARG A 97 -8.02 11.62 14.20
CA ARG A 97 -9.41 11.23 14.51
C ARG A 97 -10.30 12.46 14.57
#